data_AF-A8M8N5-F1
#
_entry.id   AF-A8M8N5-F1
#
_cell.length_a   1.000
_cell.length_b   1.000
_cell.length_c   1.000
_cell.angle_alpha   90.00
_cell.angle_beta   90.00
_cell.angle_gamma   90.00
#
_symmetry.space_group_name_H-M   'P 1'
#
loop_
_entity.id
_entity.type
_entity.pdbx_description
1 polymer ?
#
loop_
_entity_poly.entity_id
_entity_poly.type
_entity_poly.pdbx_seq_one_letter_code
_entity_poly.pdbx_strand_id
1 'polypeptide(L)'
;MRDAEPTAEESAFFTELVRHVPDIQDWYHQDDGGTPWMTTSYDFTQGNQIYKTLRLDYDGTSMRGGWSPSCLNWDDGKRADDALIDSAGPDGLRLDCVDPTTDALAAAAWFWRHIGRR
;
A
#
# COMPACT_ATOMS: atom_id res chain seq x y z
N MET A 1 -7.56 11.62 5.04
CA MET A 1 -6.81 12.81 5.53
C MET A 1 -5.47 12.28 6.00
N ARG A 2 -4.34 12.94 5.76
CA ARG A 2 -3.06 12.44 6.29
C ARG A 2 -3.11 12.61 7.81
N ASP A 3 -2.97 11.53 8.55
CA ASP A 3 -3.04 11.55 10.02
C ASP A 3 -1.66 11.88 10.63
N ALA A 4 -0.59 11.72 9.85
CA ALA A 4 0.78 11.99 10.26
C ALA A 4 1.64 12.56 9.11
N GLU A 5 2.74 13.22 9.48
CA GLU A 5 3.84 13.51 8.56
C GLU A 5 4.62 12.21 8.28
N PRO A 6 5.07 11.98 7.03
CA PRO A 6 5.81 10.78 6.70
C PRO A 6 7.19 10.76 7.37
N THR A 7 7.62 9.57 7.77
CA THR A 7 9.01 9.31 8.12
C THR A 7 9.92 9.42 6.90
N ALA A 8 11.24 9.49 7.14
CA ALA A 8 12.22 9.48 6.05
C ALA A 8 12.17 8.19 5.22
N GLU A 9 11.90 7.05 5.88
CA GLU A 9 11.83 5.73 5.24
C GLU A 9 10.58 5.60 4.37
N GLU A 10 9.41 6.01 4.86
CA GLU A 10 8.16 6.05 4.08
C GLU A 10 8.29 7.02 2.90
N SER A 11 8.88 8.19 3.12
CA SER A 11 9.11 9.17 2.06
C SER A 11 10.03 8.61 0.96
N ALA A 12 11.12 7.94 1.35
CA ALA A 12 12.05 7.32 0.40
C ALA A 12 11.38 6.18 -0.38
N PHE A 13 10.65 5.31 0.33
CA PHE A 13 9.89 4.22 -0.27
C PHE A 13 8.89 4.72 -1.31
N PHE A 14 8.03 5.69 -0.93
CA PHE A 14 7.02 6.23 -1.84
C PHE A 14 7.66 6.98 -3.02
N THR A 15 8.72 7.75 -2.77
CA THR A 15 9.46 8.47 -3.82
C THR A 15 10.04 7.53 -4.86
N GLU A 16 10.51 6.35 -4.46
CA GLU A 16 10.98 5.35 -5.41
C GLU A 16 9.80 4.66 -6.10
N LEU A 17 8.78 4.23 -5.36
CA LEU A 17 7.63 3.52 -5.89
C LEU A 17 6.87 4.32 -6.96
N VAL A 18 6.61 5.62 -6.72
CA VAL A 18 5.87 6.49 -7.66
C VAL A 18 6.60 6.72 -8.98
N ARG A 19 7.94 6.56 -9.02
CA ARG A 19 8.71 6.61 -10.27
C ARG A 19 8.35 5.46 -11.20
N HIS A 20 7.93 4.33 -10.63
CA HIS A 20 7.58 3.11 -11.36
C HIS A 20 6.08 2.93 -11.51
N VAL A 21 5.26 3.48 -10.60
CA VAL A 21 3.79 3.42 -10.63
C VAL A 21 3.21 4.84 -10.44
N PRO A 22 3.14 5.67 -11.49
CA PRO A 22 2.86 7.11 -11.34
C PRO A 22 1.48 7.48 -10.76
N ASP A 23 0.47 6.61 -10.92
CA ASP A 23 -0.90 6.89 -10.44
C ASP A 23 -1.16 6.34 -9.02
N ILE A 24 -0.12 5.87 -8.34
CA ILE A 24 -0.23 5.36 -6.98
C ILE A 24 -0.37 6.51 -5.99
N GLN A 25 -1.18 6.31 -4.96
CA GLN A 25 -1.49 7.30 -3.93
C GLN A 25 -0.89 6.86 -2.58
N ASP A 26 -0.60 7.82 -1.70
CA ASP A 26 -0.09 7.61 -0.35
C ASP A 26 -1.02 8.16 0.75
N TRP A 27 -1.12 7.40 1.83
CA TRP A 27 -1.77 7.83 3.08
C TRP A 27 -0.88 7.44 4.25
N TYR A 28 -0.71 8.33 5.22
CA TYR A 28 0.17 8.15 6.37
C TYR A 28 -0.65 8.10 7.65
N HIS A 29 -0.32 7.13 8.50
CA HIS A 29 -1.05 6.75 9.69
C HIS A 29 -0.09 6.52 10.86
N GLN A 30 -0.67 6.36 12.04
CA GLN A 30 0.00 5.87 13.24
C GLN A 30 -0.90 4.86 13.94
N ASP A 31 -0.32 3.76 14.42
CA ASP A 31 -1.04 2.85 15.31
C ASP A 31 -1.26 3.52 16.68
N ASP A 32 -2.12 2.94 17.53
CA ASP A 32 -2.39 3.44 18.90
C ASP A 32 -1.12 3.62 19.76
N GLY A 33 -0.05 2.88 19.44
CA GLY A 33 1.27 2.98 20.09
C GLY A 33 2.18 4.10 19.54
N GLY A 34 1.74 4.84 18.53
CA GLY A 34 2.51 5.89 17.84
C GLY A 34 3.46 5.37 16.76
N THR A 35 3.42 4.07 16.44
CA THR A 35 4.23 3.49 15.36
C THR A 35 3.69 3.98 14.02
N PRO A 36 4.50 4.71 13.22
CA PRO A 36 4.07 5.19 11.91
C PRO A 36 3.96 4.04 10.91
N TRP A 37 3.05 4.20 9.96
CA TRP A 37 2.97 3.37 8.78
C TRP A 37 2.22 4.10 7.68
N MET A 38 2.38 3.62 6.45
CA MET A 38 1.73 4.17 5.28
C MET A 38 0.93 3.12 4.53
N THR A 39 -0.15 3.58 3.92
CA THR A 39 -0.86 2.88 2.85
C THR A 39 -0.40 3.44 1.52
N THR A 40 -0.09 2.57 0.58
CA THR A 40 -0.04 2.91 -0.84
C THR A 40 -1.14 2.17 -1.58
N SER A 41 -1.81 2.83 -2.53
CA SER A 41 -2.90 2.19 -3.26
C SER A 41 -3.00 2.63 -4.71
N TYR A 42 -3.60 1.74 -5.50
CA TYR A 42 -3.99 2.00 -6.87
C TYR A 42 -5.48 1.72 -7.03
N ASP A 43 -6.24 2.76 -7.40
CA ASP A 43 -7.68 2.69 -7.57
C ASP A 43 -8.07 2.34 -9.00
N PHE A 44 -8.93 1.34 -9.12
CA PHE A 44 -9.54 0.94 -10.37
C PHE A 44 -10.90 1.62 -10.49
N THR A 45 -10.95 2.66 -11.33
CA THR A 45 -12.17 3.45 -11.55
C THR A 45 -12.95 3.02 -12.79
N GLN A 46 -14.27 3.22 -12.75
CA GLN A 46 -15.18 3.19 -13.90
C GLN A 46 -16.11 4.39 -13.79
N GLY A 47 -15.93 5.38 -14.67
CA GLY A 47 -16.54 6.71 -14.47
C GLY A 47 -16.02 7.34 -13.18
N ASN A 48 -16.92 7.80 -12.31
CA ASN A 48 -16.58 8.40 -11.02
C ASN A 48 -16.61 7.41 -9.85
N GLN A 49 -16.71 6.10 -10.12
CA GLN A 49 -16.78 5.07 -9.08
C GLN A 49 -15.50 4.24 -9.04
N ILE A 50 -14.92 4.10 -7.84
CA ILE A 50 -13.88 3.10 -7.56
C ILE A 50 -14.59 1.76 -7.35
N TYR A 51 -14.18 0.73 -8.08
CA TYR A 51 -14.78 -0.60 -7.98
C TYR A 51 -13.82 -1.68 -7.46
N LYS A 52 -12.51 -1.41 -7.48
CA LYS A 52 -11.45 -2.21 -6.85
C LYS A 52 -10.32 -1.28 -6.43
N THR A 53 -9.57 -1.70 -5.42
CA THR A 53 -8.35 -1.02 -5.00
C THR A 53 -7.30 -2.07 -4.68
N LEU A 54 -6.12 -1.96 -5.30
CA LEU A 54 -4.92 -2.64 -4.80
C LEU A 54 -4.35 -1.79 -3.70
N ARG A 55 -3.96 -2.43 -2.61
CA ARG A 55 -3.45 -1.76 -1.43
C ARG A 55 -2.20 -2.46 -0.94
N LEU A 56 -1.23 -1.68 -0.48
CA LEU A 56 0.00 -2.13 0.15
C LEU A 56 0.31 -1.25 1.36
N ASP A 57 0.43 -1.88 2.51
CA ASP A 57 0.87 -1.25 3.75
C ASP A 57 2.40 -1.40 3.87
N TYR A 58 3.07 -0.34 4.33
CA TYR A 58 4.49 -0.32 4.65
C TYR A 58 4.73 0.40 5.98
N ASP A 59 5.62 -0.12 6.82
CA ASP A 59 5.84 0.40 8.19
C ASP A 59 7.30 0.69 8.54
N GLY A 60 8.15 0.82 7.52
CA GLY A 60 9.60 0.95 7.72
C GLY A 60 10.33 -0.39 7.72
N THR A 61 9.64 -1.51 7.99
CA THR A 61 10.29 -2.83 8.16
C THR A 61 9.61 -3.97 7.42
N SER A 62 8.33 -3.83 7.10
CA SER A 62 7.52 -4.88 6.50
C SER A 62 6.54 -4.32 5.49
N MET A 63 6.13 -5.17 4.55
CA MET A 63 5.13 -4.88 3.54
C MET A 63 4.01 -5.92 3.57
N ARG A 64 2.77 -5.45 3.47
CA ARG A 64 1.56 -6.28 3.39
C ARG A 64 0.64 -5.73 2.30
N GLY A 65 0.51 -6.45 1.19
CA GLY A 65 -0.28 -6.02 0.04
C GLY A 65 -1.31 -7.04 -0.40
N GLY A 66 -2.40 -6.55 -0.97
CA GLY A 66 -3.50 -7.36 -1.49
C GLY A 66 -4.61 -6.48 -2.07
N TRP A 67 -5.76 -7.11 -2.31
CA TRP A 67 -6.97 -6.41 -2.71
C TRP A 67 -7.69 -5.86 -1.49
N SER A 68 -7.96 -4.55 -1.46
CA SER A 68 -8.79 -3.96 -0.42
C SER A 68 -10.23 -4.45 -0.57
N PRO A 69 -10.86 -4.99 0.50
CA PRO A 69 -12.25 -5.45 0.43
C PRO A 69 -13.27 -4.29 0.43
N SER A 70 -12.86 -3.09 0.85
CA SER A 70 -13.74 -1.92 1.01
C SER A 70 -13.33 -0.71 0.16
N CYS A 71 -12.34 -0.86 -0.72
CA CYS A 71 -11.81 0.22 -1.56
C CYS A 71 -11.46 1.47 -0.73
N LEU A 72 -10.79 1.26 0.41
CA LEU A 72 -10.40 2.29 1.39
C LEU A 72 -11.55 2.99 2.14
N ASN A 73 -12.82 2.73 1.83
CA ASN A 73 -13.92 3.43 2.52
C ASN A 73 -14.06 3.06 3.99
N TRP A 74 -13.70 1.83 4.36
CA TRP A 74 -13.87 1.29 5.73
C TRP A 74 -12.61 0.63 6.29
N ASP A 75 -11.59 0.53 5.47
CA ASP A 75 -10.31 -0.07 5.78
C ASP A 75 -9.14 0.92 5.75
N ASP A 76 -9.33 2.15 5.28
CA ASP A 76 -8.37 3.23 5.53
C ASP A 76 -8.12 3.40 7.03
N GLY A 77 -6.86 3.60 7.41
CA GLY A 77 -6.44 3.70 8.81
C GLY A 77 -6.46 2.38 9.62
N LYS A 78 -6.69 1.22 8.99
CA LYS A 78 -6.53 -0.10 9.63
C LYS A 78 -5.44 -0.89 8.93
N ARG A 79 -4.53 -1.54 9.65
CA ARG A 79 -3.50 -2.42 9.05
C ARG A 79 -4.13 -3.50 8.17
N ALA A 80 -3.39 -3.97 7.17
CA ALA A 80 -3.84 -4.95 6.17
C ALA A 80 -4.48 -6.21 6.80
N ASP A 81 -3.88 -6.75 7.86
CA ASP A 81 -4.41 -7.94 8.55
C ASP A 81 -5.77 -7.61 9.24
N ASP A 82 -5.91 -6.45 9.88
CA ASP A 82 -7.16 -5.98 10.50
C ASP A 82 -8.21 -5.56 9.46
N ALA A 83 -7.76 -5.15 8.28
CA ALA A 83 -8.57 -4.84 7.11
C ALA A 83 -9.03 -6.09 6.35
N LEU A 84 -8.65 -7.29 6.78
CA LEU A 84 -8.95 -8.57 6.12
C LEU A 84 -8.39 -8.68 4.70
N ILE A 85 -7.25 -8.03 4.44
CA ILE A 85 -6.53 -8.13 3.17
C ILE A 85 -5.72 -9.42 3.16
N ASP A 86 -5.96 -10.27 2.15
CA ASP A 86 -5.21 -11.52 1.98
C ASP A 86 -3.80 -11.24 1.42
N SER A 87 -2.85 -11.01 2.33
CA SER A 87 -1.44 -10.75 2.00
C SER A 87 -0.62 -12.02 1.73
N ALA A 88 -1.14 -13.20 2.09
CA ALA A 88 -0.44 -14.48 1.95
C ALA A 88 -0.92 -15.31 0.75
N GLY A 89 -2.07 -14.96 0.17
CA GLY A 89 -2.63 -15.62 -0.99
C GLY A 89 -1.88 -15.35 -2.30
N PRO A 90 -2.34 -15.97 -3.42
CA PRO A 90 -1.67 -15.86 -4.72
C PRO A 90 -1.54 -14.44 -5.29
N ASP A 91 -2.46 -13.55 -4.90
CA ASP A 91 -2.45 -12.14 -5.29
C ASP A 91 -1.82 -11.23 -4.22
N GLY A 92 -1.49 -11.79 -3.06
CA GLY A 92 -0.90 -11.05 -1.95
C GLY A 92 0.58 -10.68 -2.18
N LEU A 93 1.04 -9.76 -1.33
CA LEU A 93 2.45 -9.46 -1.11
C LEU A 93 2.72 -9.48 0.39
N ARG A 94 3.68 -10.29 0.82
CA ARG A 94 4.16 -10.32 2.20
C ARG A 94 5.67 -10.38 2.21
N LEU A 95 6.30 -9.29 2.66
CA LEU A 95 7.75 -9.18 2.79
C LEU A 95 8.09 -8.59 4.15
N ASP A 96 9.16 -9.11 4.75
CA ASP A 96 9.70 -8.67 6.03
C ASP A 96 11.17 -8.25 5.83
N CYS A 97 11.71 -7.44 6.75
CA CYS A 97 13.06 -6.89 6.66
C CYS A 97 13.27 -6.05 5.38
N VAL A 98 12.29 -5.20 5.10
CA VAL A 98 12.20 -4.38 3.89
C VAL A 98 13.23 -3.26 3.89
N ASP A 99 13.98 -3.13 2.79
CA ASP A 99 14.77 -1.95 2.47
C ASP A 99 13.91 -0.98 1.63
N PRO A 100 13.70 0.27 2.08
CA PRO A 100 12.75 1.18 1.45
C PRO A 100 13.01 1.46 -0.03
N THR A 101 14.26 1.38 -0.50
CA THR A 101 14.57 1.68 -1.91
C THR A 101 14.54 0.41 -2.75
N THR A 102 15.21 -0.65 -2.29
CA THR A 102 15.35 -1.90 -3.06
C THR A 102 14.02 -2.61 -3.20
N ASP A 103 13.22 -2.65 -2.14
CA ASP A 103 11.97 -3.39 -2.14
C ASP A 103 10.77 -2.57 -2.64
N ALA A 104 10.93 -1.26 -2.84
CA ALA A 104 9.98 -0.46 -3.63
C ALA A 104 9.85 -0.99 -5.07
N LEU A 105 10.91 -1.55 -5.64
CA LEU A 105 10.86 -2.23 -6.95
C LEU A 105 10.03 -3.51 -6.89
N ALA A 106 10.12 -4.28 -5.79
CA ALA A 106 9.31 -5.48 -5.61
C ALA A 106 7.82 -5.12 -5.46
N ALA A 107 7.51 -4.05 -4.72
CA ALA A 107 6.17 -3.48 -4.64
C ALA A 107 5.66 -3.03 -6.03
N ALA A 108 6.47 -2.29 -6.79
CA ALA A 108 6.12 -1.84 -8.14
C ALA A 108 5.82 -3.02 -9.07
N ALA A 109 6.67 -4.06 -9.07
CA ALA A 109 6.46 -5.27 -9.85
C ALA A 109 5.16 -5.98 -9.46
N TRP A 110 4.85 -6.02 -8.16
CA TRP A 110 3.58 -6.55 -7.65
C TRP A 110 2.37 -5.74 -8.13
N PHE A 111 2.41 -4.40 -8.06
CA PHE A 111 1.33 -3.56 -8.60
C PHE A 111 1.11 -3.80 -10.09
N TRP A 112 2.18 -3.76 -10.89
CA TRP A 112 2.08 -3.98 -12.34
C TRP A 112 1.52 -5.36 -12.71
N ARG A 113 1.90 -6.40 -11.97
CA ARG A 113 1.36 -7.75 -12.16
C ARG A 113 -0.17 -7.79 -12.06
N HIS A 114 -0.76 -6.97 -11.19
CA HIS A 114 -2.21 -6.96 -10.96
C HIS A 114 -2.93 -5.91 -11.81
N ILE A 115 -2.31 -4.74 -12.04
CA ILE A 115 -2.83 -3.72 -12.96
C ILE A 115 -2.97 -4.28 -14.37
N GLY A 116 -1.98 -5.06 -14.85
CA GLY A 116 -2.00 -5.65 -16.19
C GLY A 116 -2.95 -6.84 -16.38
N ARG A 117 -3.55 -7.38 -15.31
CA ARG A 117 -4.57 -8.46 -15.38
C ARG A 117 -6.00 -7.92 -15.57
N ARG A 118 -6.14 -6.61 -15.79
CA ARG A 118 -7.40 -5.89 -15.90
C ARG A 118 -7.97 -5.93 -17.32
#